data_AF-A0A9W4UW93-F1
#
_entry.id   AF-A0A9W4UW93-F1
#
_cell.length_a   1.000
_cell.length_b   1.000
_cell.length_c   1.000
_cell.angle_alpha   90.00
_cell.angle_beta   90.00
_cell.angle_gamma   90.00
#
_symmetry.space_group_name_H-M   'P 1'
#
loop_
_entity.id
_entity.type
_entity.pdbx_description
1 polymer ?
#
loop_
_entity_poly.entity_id
_entity_poly.type
_entity_poly.pdbx_seq_one_letter_code
_entity_poly.pdbx_strand_id
1 'polypeptide(L)'
;MALQEEERAFVKSLLDYYIAESGSYVQMAGEYAEGGAVRDVAFGIIVGCVYSGFMESRRGEGGGPGLDDMGELRSMIGGRAGQIREAVGGAG
;
A
#
# COMPACT_ATOMS: atom_id res chain seq x y z
N MET A 1 -20.70 4.78 -2.29
CA MET A 1 -20.85 3.50 -1.57
C MET A 1 -19.48 3.10 -1.08
N ALA A 2 -19.41 2.42 0.06
CA ALA A 2 -18.17 1.94 0.66
C ALA A 2 -17.75 0.58 0.05
N LEU A 3 -16.51 0.13 0.32
CA LEU A 3 -15.96 -1.10 -0.28
C LEU A 3 -16.79 -2.34 0.09
N GLN A 4 -16.98 -3.25 -0.87
CA GLN A 4 -17.54 -4.57 -0.62
C GLN A 4 -16.57 -5.46 0.16
N GLU A 5 -17.07 -6.55 0.74
CA GLU A 5 -16.26 -7.44 1.59
C GLU A 5 -15.07 -8.05 0.83
N GLU A 6 -15.29 -8.46 -0.42
CA GLU A 6 -14.25 -9.03 -1.28
C GLU A 6 -13.14 -8.01 -1.60
N GLU A 7 -13.51 -6.75 -1.82
CA GLU A 7 -12.56 -5.66 -2.06
C GLU A 7 -11.74 -5.35 -0.81
N ARG A 8 -12.37 -5.36 0.37
CA ARG A 8 -11.65 -5.22 1.65
C ARG A 8 -10.69 -6.38 1.86
N ALA A 9 -11.11 -7.60 1.55
CA ALA A 9 -10.25 -8.78 1.65
C ALA A 9 -9.05 -8.68 0.70
N PHE A 10 -9.27 -8.23 -0.54
CA PHE A 10 -8.22 -7.97 -1.51
C PHE A 10 -7.23 -6.90 -1.04
N VAL A 11 -7.71 -5.75 -0.56
CA VAL A 11 -6.83 -4.69 -0.02
C VAL A 11 -6.03 -5.19 1.18
N LYS A 12 -6.63 -5.99 2.07
CA LYS A 12 -5.90 -6.62 3.19
C LYS A 12 -4.81 -7.56 2.67
N SER A 13 -5.10 -8.37 1.66
CA SER A 13 -4.11 -9.24 1.02
C SER A 13 -2.96 -8.46 0.39
N LEU A 14 -3.22 -7.34 -0.30
CA LEU A 14 -2.18 -6.47 -0.82
C LEU A 14 -1.29 -5.93 0.31
N LEU A 15 -1.91 -5.45 1.39
CA LEU A 15 -1.18 -4.92 2.54
C LEU A 15 -0.30 -5.99 3.19
N ASP A 16 -0.84 -7.18 3.46
CA ASP A 16 -0.08 -8.27 4.06
C ASP A 16 1.08 -8.72 3.15
N TYR A 17 0.85 -8.79 1.83
CA TYR A 17 1.87 -9.11 0.84
C TYR A 17 3.01 -8.07 0.82
N TYR A 18 2.68 -6.79 0.65
CA TYR A 18 3.71 -5.75 0.53
C TYR A 18 4.46 -5.48 1.85
N ILE A 19 3.82 -5.75 3.01
CA ILE A 19 4.51 -5.73 4.31
C ILE A 19 5.51 -6.89 4.40
N ALA A 20 5.12 -8.10 4.02
CA ALA A 20 6.01 -9.26 4.03
C ALA A 20 7.22 -9.09 3.10
N GLU A 21 7.00 -8.48 1.94
CA GLU A 21 8.04 -8.21 0.93
C GLU A 21 8.76 -6.85 1.12
N SER A 22 8.56 -6.18 2.26
CA SER A 22 9.11 -4.84 2.56
C SER A 22 10.62 -4.71 2.33
N GLY A 23 11.39 -5.77 2.59
CA GLY A 23 12.84 -5.78 2.36
C GLY A 23 13.23 -5.54 0.89
N SER A 24 12.46 -6.10 -0.06
CA SER A 24 12.65 -5.89 -1.49
C SER A 24 12.39 -4.42 -1.87
N TYR A 25 11.37 -3.80 -1.27
CA TYR A 25 11.05 -2.39 -1.47
C TYR A 25 12.08 -1.44 -0.85
N VAL A 26 12.69 -1.82 0.28
CA VAL A 26 13.79 -1.06 0.89
C VAL A 26 15.04 -1.10 0.00
N GLN A 27 15.39 -2.26 -0.56
CA GLN A 27 16.50 -2.37 -1.50
C GLN A 27 16.26 -1.51 -2.74
N MET A 28 15.08 -1.65 -3.36
CA MET A 28 14.70 -0.84 -4.52
C MET A 28 14.70 0.66 -4.20
N ALA A 29 14.15 1.07 -3.06
CA ALA A 29 14.16 2.47 -2.62
C ALA A 29 15.58 3.03 -2.48
N GLY A 30 16.56 2.21 -2.11
CA GLY A 30 17.97 2.59 -2.00
C GLY A 30 18.56 3.08 -3.33
N GLU A 31 18.07 2.59 -4.47
CA GLU A 31 18.52 3.04 -5.79
C GLU A 31 18.06 4.46 -6.15
N TYR A 32 16.92 4.89 -5.59
CA TYR A 32 16.27 6.17 -5.94
C TYR A 32 16.34 7.21 -4.82
N ALA A 33 16.74 6.82 -3.61
CA ALA A 33 16.88 7.72 -2.48
C ALA A 33 18.24 8.45 -2.51
N GLU A 34 18.46 9.32 -3.51
CA GLU A 34 19.68 10.12 -3.70
C GLU A 34 19.98 11.08 -2.52
N GLY A 35 20.43 10.53 -1.39
CA GLY A 35 20.63 11.27 -0.13
C GLY A 35 19.37 11.44 0.73
N GLY A 36 18.26 10.78 0.35
CA GLY A 36 16.99 10.82 1.06
C GLY A 36 16.83 9.71 2.12
N ALA A 37 15.73 9.77 2.87
CA ALA A 37 15.36 8.72 3.83
C ALA A 37 14.81 7.49 3.08
N VAL A 38 15.67 6.51 2.78
CA VAL A 38 15.33 5.24 2.09
C VAL A 38 14.03 4.61 2.63
N ARG A 39 13.84 4.63 3.95
CA ARG A 39 12.65 4.07 4.61
C ARG A 39 11.36 4.80 4.26
N ASP A 40 11.40 6.13 4.14
CA ASP A 40 10.23 6.92 3.75
C ASP A 40 9.90 6.73 2.27
N VAL A 41 10.93 6.58 1.43
CA VAL A 41 10.75 6.22 0.00
C VAL A 41 10.13 4.82 -0.11
N ALA A 42 10.64 3.83 0.61
CA ALA A 42 10.08 2.48 0.64
C ALA A 42 8.63 2.46 1.15
N PHE A 43 8.33 3.21 2.21
CA PHE A 43 6.96 3.38 2.71
C PHE A 43 6.04 3.95 1.62
N GLY A 44 6.48 5.01 0.93
CA GLY A 44 5.74 5.63 -0.17
C GLY A 44 5.49 4.67 -1.33
N ILE A 45 6.50 3.87 -1.70
CA ILE A 45 6.38 2.83 -2.73
C ILE A 45 5.32 1.80 -2.36
N ILE A 46 5.39 1.22 -1.15
CA ILE A 46 4.40 0.22 -0.68
C ILE A 46 2.99 0.81 -0.72
N VAL A 47 2.79 2.01 -0.17
CA VAL A 47 1.48 2.69 -0.19
C VAL A 47 1.00 2.90 -1.62
N GLY A 48 1.88 3.34 -2.52
CA GLY A 48 1.58 3.54 -3.93
C GLY A 48 1.23 2.25 -4.67
N CYS A 49 1.91 1.14 -4.35
CA CYS A 49 1.63 -0.19 -4.91
C CYS A 49 0.27 -0.72 -4.45
N VAL A 50 -0.08 -0.58 -3.16
CA VAL A 50 -1.43 -0.94 -2.66
C VAL A 50 -2.50 -0.12 -3.38
N TYR A 51 -2.29 1.20 -3.50
CA TYR A 51 -3.19 2.09 -4.22
C TYR A 51 -3.39 1.65 -5.68
N SER A 52 -2.28 1.39 -6.38
CA SER A 52 -2.31 1.01 -7.79
C SER A 52 -2.97 -0.34 -8.00
N GLY A 53 -2.65 -1.34 -7.17
CA GLY A 53 -3.26 -2.67 -7.25
C GLY A 53 -4.77 -2.64 -7.01
N PHE A 54 -5.24 -1.81 -6.08
CA PHE A 54 -6.68 -1.57 -5.90
C PHE A 54 -7.30 -0.88 -7.13
N MET A 55 -6.67 0.17 -7.67
CA MET A 55 -7.19 0.84 -8.86
C MET A 55 -7.28 -0.10 -10.08
N GLU A 56 -6.32 -1.01 -10.22
CA GLU A 56 -6.28 -2.01 -11.28
C GLU A 56 -7.37 -3.06 -11.11
N SER A 57 -7.65 -3.53 -9.89
CA SER A 57 -8.75 -4.47 -9.64
C SER A 57 -10.12 -3.86 -9.98
N ARG A 58 -10.25 -2.54 -9.89
CA ARG A 58 -11.46 -1.79 -10.22
C ARG A 58 -11.64 -1.48 -11.71
N ARG A 59 -10.60 -1.61 -12.55
CA ARG A 59 -10.65 -1.22 -13.98
C ARG A 59 -11.65 -2.02 -14.82
N GLY A 60 -12.02 -3.23 -14.40
CA GLY A 60 -12.99 -4.09 -15.09
C GLY A 60 -14.45 -3.77 -14.79
N GLU A 61 -14.72 -3.05 -13.71
CA GLU A 61 -16.07 -2.63 -13.34
C GLU A 61 -16.31 -1.24 -13.92
N GLY A 62 -17.30 -1.08 -14.80
CA GLY A 62 -17.55 0.16 -15.52
C GLY A 62 -17.79 1.34 -14.57
N GLY A 63 -16.73 2.11 -14.32
CA GLY A 63 -16.70 3.19 -13.33
C GLY A 63 -15.65 2.90 -12.25
N GLY A 64 -14.52 3.61 -12.31
CA GLY A 64 -13.49 3.54 -11.27
C GLY A 64 -14.04 3.84 -9.87
N PRO A 65 -13.26 3.57 -8.82
CA PRO A 65 -13.72 3.74 -7.43
C PRO A 65 -14.21 5.17 -7.16
N GLY A 66 -15.31 5.28 -6.42
CA GLY A 66 -15.88 6.55 -5.99
C GLY A 66 -15.12 7.17 -4.82
N LEU A 67 -15.49 8.40 -4.43
CA LEU A 67 -14.85 9.10 -3.29
C LEU A 67 -14.93 8.32 -1.97
N ASP A 68 -16.05 7.63 -1.73
CA ASP A 68 -16.25 6.81 -0.54
C ASP A 68 -15.29 5.61 -0.52
N ASP A 69 -15.12 4.92 -1.65
CA ASP A 69 -14.20 3.78 -1.81
C ASP A 69 -12.76 4.22 -1.53
N MET A 70 -12.36 5.37 -2.07
CA MET A 70 -11.03 5.95 -1.87
C MET A 70 -10.81 6.40 -0.42
N GLY A 71 -11.86 6.90 0.23
CA GLY A 71 -11.86 7.24 1.66
C GLY A 71 -11.62 6.01 2.52
N GLU A 72 -12.31 4.91 2.22
CA GLU A 72 -12.13 3.66 2.95
C GLU A 72 -10.76 3.03 2.71
N LEU A 73 -10.29 2.99 1.45
CA LEU A 73 -8.94 2.53 1.10
C LEU A 73 -7.88 3.29 1.92
N ARG A 74 -7.97 4.62 1.98
CA ARG A 74 -7.07 5.45 2.78
C ARG A 74 -7.14 5.09 4.26
N SER A 75 -8.32 4.82 4.80
CA SER A 75 -8.49 4.38 6.18
C SER A 75 -7.82 3.02 6.44
N MET A 76 -7.97 2.07 5.53
CA MET A 76 -7.35 0.74 5.64
C MET A 76 -5.82 0.81 5.60
N ILE A 77 -5.25 1.58 4.66
CA ILE A 77 -3.81 1.82 4.57
C ILE A 77 -3.32 2.54 5.82
N GLY A 78 -4.04 3.58 6.27
CA GLY A 78 -3.72 4.33 7.49
C GLY A 78 -3.69 3.43 8.74
N GLY A 79 -4.62 2.49 8.85
CA GLY A 79 -4.66 1.50 9.93
C GLY A 79 -3.48 0.53 9.95
N ARG A 80 -2.86 0.26 8.80
CA ARG A 80 -1.65 -0.58 8.68
C ARG A 80 -0.35 0.23 8.65
N ALA A 81 -0.40 1.56 8.64
CA ALA A 81 0.77 2.41 8.42
C ALA A 81 1.90 2.18 9.45
N GLY A 82 1.56 1.88 10.71
CA GLY A 82 2.53 1.51 11.73
C GLY A 82 3.30 0.23 11.36
N GLN A 83 2.58 -0.82 10.99
CA GLN A 83 3.17 -2.11 10.58
C GLN A 83 4.04 -1.96 9.32
N ILE A 84 3.62 -1.12 8.36
CA ILE A 84 4.44 -0.83 7.17
C ILE A 84 5.76 -0.16 7.60
N ARG A 85 5.70 0.83 8.50
CA ARG A 85 6.90 1.53 9.02
C ARG A 85 7.83 0.60 9.78
N GLU A 86 7.30 -0.29 10.59
CA GLU A 86 8.09 -1.31 11.29
C GLU A 86 8.78 -2.26 10.31
N ALA A 87 8.03 -2.74 9.31
CA ALA A 87 8.55 -3.67 8.31
C ALA A 87 9.69 -3.06 7.48
N VAL A 88 9.55 -1.82 7.01
CA VAL A 88 10.63 -1.12 6.28
C VAL A 88 11.75 -0.62 7.20
N GLY A 89 11.51 -0.53 8.51
CA GLY A 89 12.49 -0.17 9.53
C GLY A 89 13.50 -1.29 9.82
N GLY A 90 13.11 -2.54 9.58
CA GLY A 90 13.78 -3.73 10.08
C GLY A 90 13.53 -3.92 11.58
N ALA A 91 13.39 -5.17 12.03
CA ALA A 91 13.50 -5.47 13.46
C ALA A 91 14.92 -5.10 13.90
N GLY A 92 15.04 -4.03 14.70
CA GLY A 92 16.28 -3.69 15.39
C GLY A 92 16.65 -4.73 16.42
#